data_AF-A0A2E6ENL1-F1
#
_entry.id   AF-A0A2E6ENL1-F1
#
_cell.length_a   1.000
_cell.length_b   1.000
_cell.length_c   1.000
_cell.angle_alpha   90.00
_cell.angle_beta   90.00
_cell.angle_gamma   90.00
#
_symmetry.space_group_name_H-M   'P 1'
#
loop_
_entity.id
_entity.type
_entity.pdbx_description
1 polymer ?
#
loop_
_entity_poly.entity_id
_entity_poly.type
_entity_poly.pdbx_seq_one_letter_code
_entity_poly.pdbx_strand_id
1 'polypeptide(L)'
;MTGNPYAQALDGLQLDDPVVAFFDFCREREQVRMRRDSGAAPPWSADPILQNGRFLNVFREDDRGSKAIARFTADLGPKLSDLVQALFFARWCNKQTSLDSLSPELLLQPSELRQALESLPDPPWCNVTAYPVEPVRWRGLLYSRLDTATTLFAELKEQISEAIVSGEGDVIRATSAVNSMLGMDNDFPIFMAIIDLADRRPDIVDPASPVPTGIGAVAYLDRLQQHLGLDNHQQTAEQMIKLQPHYWPAAKRGFQPIDIEYLSCECRKYYSYVNGTKQFSGKNRFHPNAGARLLFDITASSPAQTQSQIQVIAGGPCSGKTSLLQALAAAGHRVEPETAECALQQGLASGRSAHEQRVDPVQWQRHIMTLDHQLFDQLPSDELLFTDTSFIETLVFGRRAGLEIGPNLDQWLRCKRYKRVFFLEPLDHYQQSSVRLESRHLAQQISTEIKSTYAQYGYDVIAVPAGSIADRLDFVTQFISTES
;
A
#
# COMPACT_ATOMS: atom_id res chain seq x y z
N MET A 1 11.13 15.32 14.95
CA MET A 1 10.39 16.12 13.96
C MET A 1 11.25 16.24 12.72
N THR A 2 10.96 15.44 11.69
CA THR A 2 11.47 15.67 10.34
C THR A 2 10.72 16.89 9.77
N GLY A 3 11.43 17.88 9.23
CA GLY A 3 10.82 19.09 8.67
C GLY A 3 9.88 18.76 7.50
N ASN A 4 8.96 19.68 7.16
CA ASN A 4 8.09 19.52 5.99
C ASN A 4 8.96 19.40 4.72
N PRO A 5 8.99 18.24 4.03
CA PRO A 5 9.87 18.01 2.88
C PRO A 5 9.51 18.87 1.67
N TYR A 6 8.38 19.58 1.74
CA TYR A 6 7.84 20.37 0.64
C TYR A 6 7.88 21.87 0.89
N ALA A 7 8.38 22.31 2.06
CA ALA A 7 8.38 23.74 2.43
C ALA A 7 9.04 24.60 1.34
N GLN A 8 10.14 24.12 0.76
CA GLN A 8 10.92 24.81 -0.26
C GLN A 8 10.55 24.41 -1.70
N ALA A 9 9.48 23.62 -1.89
CA ALA A 9 9.17 23.03 -3.19
C ALA A 9 8.87 24.07 -4.28
N LEU A 10 8.51 25.29 -3.89
CA LEU A 10 8.19 26.39 -4.78
C LEU A 10 9.18 27.56 -4.65
N ASP A 11 10.30 27.40 -3.95
CA ASP A 11 11.28 28.48 -3.82
C ASP A 11 11.79 28.91 -5.20
N GLY A 12 11.83 30.22 -5.45
CA GLY A 12 12.23 30.79 -6.73
C GLY A 12 11.12 30.87 -7.80
N LEU A 13 10.00 30.16 -7.64
CA LEU A 13 8.90 30.23 -8.61
C LEU A 13 8.22 31.61 -8.56
N GLN A 14 8.22 32.32 -9.69
CA GLN A 14 7.49 33.57 -9.87
C GLN A 14 6.07 33.29 -10.39
N LEU A 15 5.06 33.80 -9.69
CA LEU A 15 3.66 33.82 -10.13
C LEU A 15 3.18 35.26 -10.00
N ASP A 16 2.66 35.84 -11.09
CA ASP A 16 2.14 37.21 -11.09
C ASP A 16 0.93 37.34 -10.15
N ASP A 17 0.03 36.35 -10.19
CA ASP A 17 -1.13 36.24 -9.31
C ASP A 17 -1.37 34.76 -8.95
N PRO A 18 -1.10 34.34 -7.70
CA PRO A 18 -1.32 32.96 -7.26
C PRO A 18 -2.81 32.58 -7.18
N VAL A 19 -3.73 33.54 -7.05
CA VAL A 19 -5.17 33.29 -7.07
C VAL A 19 -5.62 32.92 -8.48
N VAL A 20 -5.23 33.71 -9.49
CA VAL A 20 -5.50 33.38 -10.90
C VAL A 20 -4.89 32.01 -11.25
N ALA A 21 -3.61 31.82 -10.90
CA ALA A 21 -2.87 30.58 -11.12
C ALA A 21 -3.55 29.33 -10.51
N PHE A 22 -4.20 29.48 -9.35
CA PHE A 22 -4.98 28.42 -8.70
C PHE A 22 -6.24 28.07 -9.49
N PHE A 23 -7.03 29.07 -9.87
CA PHE A 23 -8.27 28.84 -10.61
C PHE A 23 -8.03 28.38 -12.06
N ASP A 24 -6.96 28.84 -12.70
CA ASP A 24 -6.51 28.36 -14.00
C ASP A 24 -6.22 26.85 -13.97
N PHE A 25 -5.46 26.41 -12.96
CA PHE A 25 -5.21 24.99 -12.73
C PHE A 25 -6.53 24.21 -12.53
N CYS A 26 -7.43 24.73 -11.70
CA CYS A 26 -8.72 24.07 -11.45
C CYS A 26 -9.54 23.90 -12.73
N ARG A 27 -9.66 24.96 -13.55
CA ARG A 27 -10.45 24.91 -14.79
C ARG A 27 -9.86 23.91 -15.80
N GLU A 28 -8.55 23.95 -16.03
CA GLU A 28 -7.91 23.02 -16.97
C GLU A 28 -8.00 21.57 -16.44
N ARG A 29 -7.77 21.35 -15.14
CA ARG A 29 -7.85 20.02 -14.54
C ARG A 29 -9.27 19.44 -14.59
N GLU A 30 -10.29 20.27 -14.43
CA GLU A 30 -11.69 19.84 -14.57
C GLU A 30 -12.05 19.53 -16.02
N GLN A 31 -11.53 20.28 -16.99
CA GLN A 31 -11.68 19.94 -18.42
C GLN A 31 -11.04 18.59 -18.75
N VAL A 32 -9.86 18.29 -18.18
CA VAL A 32 -9.23 16.96 -18.30
C VAL A 32 -10.16 15.86 -17.80
N ARG A 33 -10.82 16.05 -16.64
CA ARG A 33 -11.79 15.08 -16.11
C ARG A 33 -12.96 14.91 -17.08
N MET A 34 -13.57 16.00 -17.54
CA MET A 34 -14.72 15.97 -18.46
C MET A 34 -14.41 15.24 -19.76
N ARG A 35 -13.23 15.49 -20.37
CA ARG A 35 -12.77 14.79 -21.59
C ARG A 35 -12.56 13.29 -21.35
N ARG A 36 -12.06 12.91 -20.18
CA ARG A 36 -11.89 11.51 -19.79
C ARG A 36 -13.23 10.81 -19.62
N ASP A 37 -14.16 11.44 -18.92
CA ASP A 37 -15.49 10.90 -18.64
C ASP A 37 -16.35 10.82 -19.92
N SER A 38 -16.09 11.67 -20.93
CA SER A 38 -16.72 11.55 -22.25
C SER A 38 -16.14 10.44 -23.13
N GLY A 39 -15.12 9.70 -22.66
CA GLY A 39 -14.46 8.63 -23.41
C GLY A 39 -13.49 9.13 -24.49
N ALA A 40 -13.06 10.39 -24.45
CA ALA A 40 -12.09 10.90 -25.43
C ALA A 40 -10.74 10.17 -25.30
N ALA A 41 -10.03 10.00 -26.42
CA ALA A 41 -8.67 9.45 -26.41
C ALA A 41 -7.66 10.47 -25.86
N PRO A 42 -6.57 10.03 -25.20
CA PRO A 42 -5.49 10.93 -24.78
C PRO A 42 -4.72 11.50 -26.00
N PRO A 43 -4.06 12.67 -25.86
CA PRO A 43 -3.93 13.47 -24.64
C PRO A 43 -5.18 14.30 -24.31
N TRP A 44 -5.52 14.42 -23.03
CA TRP A 44 -6.70 15.16 -22.56
C TRP A 44 -6.43 16.63 -22.21
N SER A 45 -5.21 17.11 -22.41
CA SER A 45 -4.81 18.51 -22.24
C SER A 45 -3.64 18.80 -23.18
N ALA A 46 -3.49 20.05 -23.61
CA ALA A 46 -2.28 20.50 -24.31
C ALA A 46 -1.10 20.72 -23.34
N ASP A 47 -1.37 20.81 -22.03
CA ASP A 47 -0.36 21.00 -21.00
C ASP A 47 0.44 19.70 -20.77
N PRO A 48 1.77 19.69 -21.05
CA PRO A 48 2.60 18.50 -20.86
C PRO A 48 2.68 18.05 -19.40
N ILE A 49 2.53 18.95 -18.42
CA ILE A 49 2.51 18.60 -16.99
C ILE A 49 1.23 17.81 -16.68
N LEU A 50 0.07 18.24 -17.14
CA LEU A 50 -1.19 17.51 -16.92
C LEU A 50 -1.27 16.20 -17.72
N GLN A 51 -0.52 16.08 -18.82
CA GLN A 51 -0.39 14.81 -19.54
C GLN A 51 0.46 13.77 -18.78
N ASN A 52 1.53 14.22 -18.10
CA ASN A 52 2.55 13.32 -17.56
C ASN A 52 2.56 13.21 -16.03
N GLY A 53 1.95 14.17 -15.33
CA GLY A 53 1.90 14.23 -13.87
C GLY A 53 0.64 13.58 -13.29
N ARG A 54 0.76 13.04 -12.08
CA ARG A 54 -0.39 12.51 -11.32
C ARG A 54 -1.06 13.62 -10.52
N PHE A 55 -2.29 13.94 -10.92
CA PHE A 55 -3.16 14.88 -10.24
C PHE A 55 -4.51 14.25 -9.94
N LEU A 56 -5.04 14.56 -8.77
CA LEU A 56 -6.39 14.16 -8.43
C LEU A 56 -7.43 15.06 -9.13
N ASN A 57 -8.72 14.70 -9.07
CA ASN A 57 -9.77 15.54 -9.65
C ASN A 57 -9.98 16.79 -8.81
N VAL A 58 -10.61 17.82 -9.40
CA VAL A 58 -10.84 19.07 -8.67
C VAL A 58 -11.80 18.87 -7.51
N PHE A 59 -12.89 18.14 -7.78
CA PHE A 59 -13.88 17.79 -6.80
C PHE A 59 -13.64 16.36 -6.32
N ARG A 60 -13.49 16.20 -5.00
CA ARG A 60 -13.14 14.90 -4.39
C ARG A 60 -14.15 13.80 -4.69
N GLU A 61 -15.43 14.13 -4.79
CA GLU A 61 -16.48 13.15 -5.11
C GLU A 61 -16.30 12.54 -6.51
N ASP A 62 -15.49 13.15 -7.37
CA ASP A 62 -15.18 12.63 -8.69
C ASP A 62 -14.00 11.65 -8.70
N ASP A 63 -13.20 11.61 -7.63
CA ASP A 63 -12.10 10.67 -7.49
C ASP A 63 -12.60 9.22 -7.44
N ARG A 64 -11.82 8.35 -8.09
CA ARG A 64 -12.06 6.90 -8.13
C ARG A 64 -12.24 6.29 -6.73
N GLY A 65 -11.42 6.70 -5.78
CA GLY A 65 -11.47 6.23 -4.38
C GLY A 65 -12.74 6.70 -3.67
N SER A 66 -13.07 7.99 -3.76
CA SER A 66 -14.27 8.55 -3.13
C SER A 66 -15.55 7.93 -3.69
N LYS A 67 -15.63 7.70 -5.01
CA LYS A 67 -16.76 6.99 -5.65
C LYS A 67 -16.91 5.56 -5.12
N ALA A 68 -15.81 4.86 -4.86
CA ALA A 68 -15.84 3.51 -4.29
C ALA A 68 -16.34 3.52 -2.83
N ILE A 69 -15.87 4.47 -2.02
CA ILE A 69 -16.32 4.65 -0.62
C ILE A 69 -17.82 4.97 -0.57
N ALA A 70 -18.28 5.86 -1.46
CA ALA A 70 -19.70 6.23 -1.52
C ALA A 70 -20.59 5.04 -1.89
N ARG A 71 -20.17 4.17 -2.81
CA ARG A 71 -20.90 2.93 -3.12
C ARG A 71 -20.87 1.95 -1.96
N PHE A 72 -19.69 1.74 -1.36
CA PHE A 72 -19.52 0.82 -0.23
C PHE A 72 -20.36 1.22 0.98
N THR A 73 -20.64 2.51 1.18
CA THR A 73 -21.44 3.00 2.31
C THR A 73 -22.88 3.40 1.94
N ALA A 74 -23.34 3.08 0.72
CA ALA A 74 -24.63 3.55 0.21
C ALA A 74 -25.83 3.01 0.99
N ASP A 75 -25.82 1.71 1.30
CA ASP A 75 -26.98 0.98 1.83
C ASP A 75 -26.89 0.68 3.34
N LEU A 76 -25.99 1.38 4.04
CA LEU A 76 -25.87 1.24 5.49
C LEU A 76 -27.10 1.81 6.20
N GLY A 77 -27.53 1.13 7.27
CA GLY A 77 -28.64 1.58 8.10
C GLY A 77 -28.37 2.93 8.79
N PRO A 78 -29.36 3.48 9.53
CA PRO A 78 -29.27 4.83 10.09
C PRO A 78 -28.28 4.96 11.26
N LYS A 79 -27.70 3.86 11.72
CA LYS A 79 -26.82 3.83 12.90
C LYS A 79 -25.49 4.51 12.57
N LEU A 80 -25.19 5.61 13.27
CA LEU A 80 -23.97 6.40 13.06
C LEU A 80 -22.71 5.54 13.17
N SER A 81 -22.62 4.67 14.18
CA SER A 81 -21.42 3.86 14.40
C SER A 81 -21.15 2.82 13.32
N ASP A 82 -22.17 2.33 12.62
CA ASP A 82 -21.97 1.43 11.48
C ASP A 82 -21.42 2.20 10.27
N LEU A 83 -21.93 3.41 10.02
CA LEU A 83 -21.37 4.30 8.99
C LEU A 83 -19.93 4.71 9.32
N VAL A 84 -19.65 5.09 10.56
CA VAL A 84 -18.30 5.44 11.03
C VAL A 84 -17.35 4.25 10.83
N GLN A 85 -17.74 3.04 11.27
CA GLN A 85 -16.95 1.84 11.07
C GLN A 85 -16.61 1.63 9.58
N ALA A 86 -17.62 1.76 8.70
CA ALA A 86 -17.45 1.55 7.27
C ALA A 86 -16.56 2.61 6.61
N LEU A 87 -16.71 3.89 6.96
CA LEU A 87 -15.87 4.97 6.44
C LEU A 87 -14.41 4.80 6.87
N PHE A 88 -14.18 4.49 8.15
CA PHE A 88 -12.84 4.22 8.67
C PHE A 88 -12.21 3.00 8.01
N PHE A 89 -12.94 1.89 7.92
CA PHE A 89 -12.49 0.71 7.17
C PHE A 89 -12.15 1.06 5.72
N ALA A 90 -13.02 1.81 5.04
CA ALA A 90 -12.84 2.13 3.64
C ALA A 90 -11.63 3.06 3.39
N ARG A 91 -11.29 3.95 4.34
CA ARG A 91 -10.05 4.73 4.32
C ARG A 91 -8.81 3.93 4.74
N TRP A 92 -8.96 2.94 5.61
CA TRP A 92 -7.88 1.98 5.89
C TRP A 92 -7.62 1.05 4.71
N CYS A 93 -8.61 0.74 3.90
CA CYS A 93 -8.44 0.01 2.64
C CYS A 93 -7.88 0.93 1.54
N ASN A 94 -8.56 2.04 1.26
CA ASN A 94 -8.28 3.03 0.22
C ASN A 94 -7.99 2.42 -1.19
N LYS A 95 -8.63 1.29 -1.52
CA LYS A 95 -8.46 0.57 -2.79
C LYS A 95 -9.84 0.19 -3.36
N GLN A 96 -10.18 0.75 -4.52
CA GLN A 96 -11.50 0.50 -5.13
C GLN A 96 -11.78 -0.98 -5.36
N THR A 97 -10.85 -1.74 -5.94
CA THR A 97 -11.09 -3.15 -6.30
C THR A 97 -11.41 -4.01 -5.09
N SER A 98 -10.79 -3.71 -3.93
CA SER A 98 -11.14 -4.34 -2.66
C SER A 98 -12.54 -3.97 -2.19
N LEU A 99 -12.88 -2.67 -2.16
CA LEU A 99 -14.20 -2.21 -1.70
C LEU A 99 -15.33 -2.73 -2.60
N ASP A 100 -15.12 -2.76 -3.91
CA ASP A 100 -16.08 -3.30 -4.88
C ASP A 100 -16.26 -4.84 -4.73
N SER A 101 -15.33 -5.53 -4.05
CA SER A 101 -15.39 -6.99 -3.83
C SER A 101 -15.92 -7.39 -2.44
N LEU A 102 -16.24 -6.42 -1.58
CA LEU A 102 -16.61 -6.66 -0.18
C LEU A 102 -18.01 -6.13 0.12
N SER A 103 -18.71 -6.85 1.00
CA SER A 103 -19.98 -6.41 1.57
C SER A 103 -19.75 -5.68 2.90
N PRO A 104 -20.39 -4.53 3.17
CA PRO A 104 -20.25 -3.82 4.46
C PRO A 104 -20.69 -4.63 5.67
N GLU A 105 -21.56 -5.62 5.50
CA GLU A 105 -22.01 -6.53 6.56
C GLU A 105 -20.86 -7.36 7.13
N LEU A 106 -19.81 -7.62 6.34
CA LEU A 106 -18.61 -8.33 6.80
C LEU A 106 -17.88 -7.56 7.90
N LEU A 107 -18.06 -6.23 7.99
CA LEU A 107 -17.43 -5.43 9.04
C LEU A 107 -17.86 -5.84 10.45
N LEU A 108 -19.01 -6.51 10.59
CA LEU A 108 -19.50 -7.03 11.86
C LEU A 108 -18.91 -8.42 12.20
N GLN A 109 -18.10 -9.00 11.32
CA GLN A 109 -17.60 -10.37 11.39
C GLN A 109 -16.07 -10.37 11.21
N PRO A 110 -15.28 -10.06 12.25
CA PRO A 110 -13.83 -9.85 12.13
C PRO A 110 -13.06 -11.00 11.48
N SER A 111 -13.40 -12.25 11.82
CA SER A 111 -12.74 -13.45 11.30
C SER A 111 -13.04 -13.65 9.81
N GLU A 112 -14.31 -13.53 9.43
CA GLU A 112 -14.80 -13.66 8.07
C GLU A 112 -14.28 -12.53 7.18
N LEU A 113 -14.25 -11.29 7.69
CA LEU A 113 -13.65 -10.15 7.01
C LEU A 113 -12.17 -10.39 6.73
N ARG A 114 -11.40 -10.86 7.73
CA ARG A 114 -9.99 -11.18 7.53
C ARG A 114 -9.79 -12.23 6.45
N GLN A 115 -10.57 -13.30 6.47
CA GLN A 115 -10.54 -14.34 5.44
C GLN A 115 -10.90 -13.78 4.04
N ALA A 116 -11.90 -12.90 3.96
CA ALA A 116 -12.29 -12.26 2.71
C ALA A 116 -11.16 -11.37 2.15
N LEU A 117 -10.49 -10.59 3.01
CA LEU A 117 -9.36 -9.74 2.60
C LEU A 117 -8.16 -10.56 2.11
N GLU A 118 -7.88 -11.70 2.75
CA GLU A 118 -6.83 -12.63 2.32
C GLU A 118 -7.12 -13.27 0.96
N SER A 119 -8.40 -13.42 0.63
CA SER A 119 -8.89 -14.14 -0.54
C SER A 119 -9.24 -13.22 -1.72
N LEU A 120 -8.95 -11.92 -1.62
CA LEU A 120 -9.24 -10.96 -2.69
C LEU A 120 -8.50 -11.31 -3.99
N PRO A 121 -9.13 -11.09 -5.16
CA PRO A 121 -8.54 -11.44 -6.46
C PRO A 121 -7.35 -10.54 -6.84
N ASP A 122 -7.23 -9.36 -6.21
CA ASP A 122 -6.20 -8.36 -6.46
C ASP A 122 -5.57 -7.97 -5.11
N PRO A 123 -4.60 -8.73 -4.57
CA PRO A 123 -3.82 -8.33 -3.39
C PRO A 123 -2.78 -7.25 -3.73
N PRO A 124 -2.33 -6.43 -2.76
CA PRO A 124 -2.80 -6.38 -1.37
C PRO A 124 -4.22 -5.81 -1.25
N TRP A 125 -4.89 -6.15 -0.14
CA TRP A 125 -6.25 -5.69 0.17
C TRP A 125 -6.37 -4.17 0.31
N CYS A 126 -5.27 -3.47 0.51
CA CYS A 126 -5.23 -2.03 0.70
C CYS A 126 -4.28 -1.34 -0.28
N ASN A 127 -4.41 -0.02 -0.41
CA ASN A 127 -3.44 0.78 -1.13
C ASN A 127 -2.20 1.00 -0.25
N VAL A 128 -1.06 0.48 -0.70
CA VAL A 128 0.23 0.60 -0.02
C VAL A 128 1.11 1.72 -0.60
N THR A 129 0.70 2.32 -1.72
CA THR A 129 1.54 3.27 -2.49
C THR A 129 1.16 4.72 -2.28
N ALA A 130 -0.14 4.96 -2.08
CA ALA A 130 -0.73 6.26 -1.85
C ALA A 130 -1.56 6.16 -0.57
N TYR A 131 -1.55 7.24 0.22
CA TYR A 131 -2.30 7.32 1.47
C TYR A 131 -1.71 6.39 2.55
N PRO A 132 -0.58 6.79 3.17
CA PRO A 132 0.04 5.97 4.22
C PRO A 132 -0.90 5.90 5.43
N VAL A 133 -1.08 4.67 5.92
CA VAL A 133 -1.84 4.39 7.14
C VAL A 133 -0.92 3.64 8.08
N GLU A 134 -0.61 4.27 9.20
CA GLU A 134 0.31 3.75 10.20
C GLU A 134 -0.41 2.82 11.19
N PRO A 135 0.34 2.00 11.95
CA PRO A 135 -0.20 1.22 13.05
C PRO A 135 -0.86 2.11 14.11
N VAL A 136 -1.92 1.60 14.73
CA VAL A 136 -2.67 2.28 15.80
C VAL A 136 -2.20 1.83 17.17
N ARG A 137 -2.11 2.76 18.14
CA ARG A 137 -1.82 2.44 19.54
C ARG A 137 -3.09 2.53 20.37
N TRP A 138 -3.53 1.41 20.93
CA TRP A 138 -4.71 1.37 21.79
C TRP A 138 -4.41 0.59 23.08
N ARG A 139 -4.67 1.21 24.24
CA ARG A 139 -4.43 0.62 25.58
C ARG A 139 -3.03 0.03 25.76
N GLY A 140 -2.02 0.69 25.20
CA GLY A 140 -0.61 0.26 25.29
C GLY A 140 -0.22 -0.86 24.32
N LEU A 141 -1.16 -1.38 23.53
CA LEU A 141 -0.90 -2.35 22.47
C LEU A 141 -0.82 -1.66 21.10
N LEU A 142 0.07 -2.16 20.25
CA LEU A 142 0.19 -1.73 18.86
C LEU A 142 -0.67 -2.66 17.99
N TYR A 143 -1.48 -2.10 17.10
CA TYR A 143 -2.32 -2.82 16.16
C TYR A 143 -1.84 -2.54 14.74
N SER A 144 -1.62 -3.59 13.95
CA SER A 144 -1.30 -3.45 12.53
C SER A 144 -2.46 -2.82 11.76
N ARG A 145 -2.20 -2.25 10.58
CA ARG A 145 -3.26 -1.71 9.69
C ARG A 145 -4.37 -2.74 9.43
N LEU A 146 -4.02 -4.01 9.30
CA LEU A 146 -4.97 -5.10 9.09
C LEU A 146 -5.80 -5.34 10.35
N ASP A 147 -5.18 -5.52 11.51
CA ASP A 147 -5.90 -5.80 12.75
C ASP A 147 -6.76 -4.62 13.21
N THR A 148 -6.32 -3.39 12.93
CA THR A 148 -7.14 -2.19 13.11
C THR A 148 -8.41 -2.26 12.26
N ALA A 149 -8.25 -2.56 10.97
CA ALA A 149 -9.36 -2.58 10.02
C ALA A 149 -10.33 -3.74 10.26
N THR A 150 -9.84 -4.92 10.64
CA THR A 150 -10.68 -6.11 10.80
C THR A 150 -11.31 -6.24 12.18
N THR A 151 -10.59 -5.79 13.22
CA THR A 151 -10.96 -6.10 14.61
C THR A 151 -11.22 -4.81 15.39
N LEU A 152 -10.25 -3.90 15.42
CA LEU A 152 -10.31 -2.75 16.32
C LEU A 152 -11.46 -1.81 16.00
N PHE A 153 -11.74 -1.54 14.73
CA PHE A 153 -12.89 -0.70 14.36
C PHE A 153 -14.24 -1.31 14.71
N ALA A 154 -14.36 -2.64 14.71
CA ALA A 154 -15.58 -3.29 15.18
C ALA A 154 -15.77 -3.11 16.70
N GLU A 155 -14.67 -3.17 17.46
CA GLU A 155 -14.67 -2.94 18.92
C GLU A 155 -14.91 -1.48 19.30
N LEU A 156 -14.33 -0.53 18.55
CA LEU A 156 -14.27 0.88 18.92
C LEU A 156 -15.30 1.79 18.24
N LYS A 157 -16.17 1.27 17.37
CA LYS A 157 -17.05 2.12 16.54
C LYS A 157 -17.96 3.05 17.34
N GLU A 158 -18.42 2.64 18.52
CA GLU A 158 -19.26 3.50 19.37
C GLU A 158 -18.42 4.63 19.97
N GLN A 159 -17.24 4.31 20.53
CA GLN A 159 -16.35 5.30 21.13
C GLN A 159 -15.78 6.28 20.10
N ILE A 160 -15.47 5.81 18.89
CA ILE A 160 -15.05 6.68 17.77
C ILE A 160 -16.21 7.62 17.40
N SER A 161 -17.46 7.12 17.38
CA SER A 161 -18.62 7.96 17.08
C SER A 161 -18.84 9.03 18.15
N GLU A 162 -18.71 8.67 19.44
CA GLU A 162 -18.79 9.62 20.55
C GLU A 162 -17.70 10.70 20.48
N ALA A 163 -16.46 10.29 20.17
CA ALA A 163 -15.34 11.21 19.98
C ALA A 163 -15.59 12.19 18.82
N ILE A 164 -16.12 11.72 17.68
CA ILE A 164 -16.51 12.59 16.56
C ILE A 164 -17.58 13.59 17.00
N VAL A 165 -18.64 13.14 17.68
CA VAL A 165 -19.73 14.02 18.14
C VAL A 165 -19.23 15.08 19.13
N SER A 166 -18.26 14.73 20.00
CA SER A 166 -17.61 15.69 20.91
C SER A 166 -16.85 16.82 20.20
N GLY A 167 -16.59 16.67 18.89
CA GLY A 167 -16.03 17.72 18.05
C GLY A 167 -17.00 18.85 17.73
N GLU A 168 -18.29 18.71 18.08
CA GLU A 168 -19.34 19.72 17.94
C GLU A 168 -19.41 20.30 16.52
N GLY A 169 -19.41 19.43 15.51
CA GLY A 169 -19.47 19.83 14.10
C GLY A 169 -18.13 20.24 13.47
N ASP A 170 -17.06 20.44 14.25
CA ASP A 170 -15.77 20.90 13.75
C ASP A 170 -14.84 19.73 13.38
N VAL A 171 -14.34 19.74 12.13
CA VAL A 171 -13.50 18.66 11.61
C VAL A 171 -12.17 18.54 12.35
N ILE A 172 -11.52 19.64 12.73
CA ILE A 172 -10.23 19.62 13.44
C ILE A 172 -10.42 19.01 14.83
N ARG A 173 -11.44 19.45 15.57
CA ARG A 173 -11.75 18.94 16.91
C ARG A 173 -12.15 17.47 16.86
N ALA A 174 -13.00 17.06 15.93
CA ALA A 174 -13.38 15.66 15.75
C ALA A 174 -12.16 14.78 15.41
N THR A 175 -11.27 15.25 14.53
CA THR A 175 -10.04 14.52 14.16
C THR A 175 -9.14 14.34 15.37
N SER A 176 -8.90 15.42 16.12
CA SER A 176 -8.07 15.40 17.32
C SER A 176 -8.65 14.49 18.42
N ALA A 177 -9.97 14.52 18.62
CA ALA A 177 -10.66 13.66 19.59
C ALA A 177 -10.47 12.17 19.27
N VAL A 178 -10.65 11.79 18.00
CA VAL A 178 -10.42 10.40 17.58
C VAL A 178 -8.93 10.03 17.65
N ASN A 179 -8.02 10.90 17.20
CA ASN A 179 -6.59 10.58 17.23
C ASN A 179 -6.04 10.48 18.66
N SER A 180 -6.61 11.22 19.62
CA SER A 180 -6.27 11.08 21.05
C SER A 180 -6.55 9.67 21.58
N MET A 181 -7.48 8.93 20.94
CA MET A 181 -7.72 7.53 21.22
C MET A 181 -6.75 6.61 20.47
N LEU A 182 -6.55 6.85 19.17
CA LEU A 182 -5.83 5.93 18.29
C LEU A 182 -4.29 6.10 18.29
N GLY A 183 -3.79 7.23 18.82
CA GLY A 183 -2.37 7.49 19.00
C GLY A 183 -1.54 7.37 17.72
N MET A 184 -2.06 7.86 16.59
CA MET A 184 -1.35 7.85 15.31
C MET A 184 -0.46 9.10 15.19
N ASP A 185 0.76 8.93 14.68
CA ASP A 185 1.64 10.05 14.36
C ASP A 185 1.13 10.80 13.12
N ASN A 186 0.62 10.07 12.12
CA ASN A 186 -0.08 10.60 10.96
C ASN A 186 -1.61 10.34 11.05
N ASP A 187 -2.36 11.36 11.45
CA ASP A 187 -3.82 11.32 11.60
C ASP A 187 -4.60 11.61 10.30
N PHE A 188 -3.92 11.82 9.18
CA PHE A 188 -4.55 12.07 7.88
C PHE A 188 -5.63 11.03 7.51
N PRO A 189 -5.46 9.72 7.79
CA PRO A 189 -6.52 8.73 7.56
C PRO A 189 -7.80 8.98 8.34
N ILE A 190 -7.68 9.45 9.59
CA ILE A 190 -8.79 9.81 10.48
C ILE A 190 -9.51 11.05 9.93
N PHE A 191 -8.74 12.10 9.65
CA PHE A 191 -9.25 13.35 9.09
C PHE A 191 -10.12 13.12 7.86
N MET A 192 -9.63 12.32 6.92
CA MET A 192 -10.34 12.06 5.67
C MET A 192 -11.59 11.19 5.85
N ALA A 193 -11.61 10.26 6.81
CA ALA A 193 -12.83 9.52 7.16
C ALA A 193 -13.88 10.46 7.78
N ILE A 194 -13.45 11.46 8.55
CA ILE A 194 -14.32 12.50 9.10
C ILE A 194 -14.84 13.43 8.01
N ILE A 195 -14.03 13.79 7.00
CA ILE A 195 -14.54 14.53 5.85
C ILE A 195 -15.60 13.74 5.09
N ASP A 196 -15.37 12.44 4.86
CA ASP A 196 -16.39 11.62 4.19
C ASP A 196 -17.67 11.53 5.03
N LEU A 197 -17.55 11.54 6.36
CA LEU A 197 -18.72 11.62 7.25
C LEU A 197 -19.43 12.97 7.12
N ALA A 198 -18.72 14.09 7.06
CA ALA A 198 -19.29 15.43 6.92
C ALA A 198 -20.16 15.55 5.64
N ASP A 199 -19.72 14.91 4.55
CA ASP A 199 -20.44 14.87 3.28
C ASP A 199 -21.75 14.05 3.36
N ARG A 200 -21.82 13.09 4.28
CA ARG A 200 -22.95 12.15 4.45
C ARG A 200 -23.88 12.51 5.61
N ARG A 201 -23.34 13.14 6.65
CA ARG A 201 -23.99 13.52 7.92
C ARG A 201 -23.56 14.93 8.29
N PRO A 202 -23.96 15.95 7.50
CA PRO A 202 -23.68 17.35 7.81
C PRO A 202 -24.33 17.81 9.13
N ASP A 203 -25.28 17.05 9.65
CA ASP A 203 -25.88 17.23 10.97
C ASP A 203 -24.95 16.82 12.14
N ILE A 204 -23.88 16.05 11.84
CA ILE A 204 -22.88 15.61 12.83
C ILE A 204 -21.56 16.36 12.67
N VAL A 205 -21.08 16.54 11.44
CA VAL A 205 -19.86 17.27 11.12
C VAL A 205 -20.15 18.26 10.00
N ASP A 206 -19.89 19.55 10.23
CA ASP A 206 -20.15 20.60 9.25
C ASP A 206 -19.08 20.56 8.15
N PRO A 207 -19.45 20.31 6.87
CA PRO A 207 -18.50 20.34 5.75
C PRO A 207 -17.89 21.73 5.50
N ALA A 208 -18.50 22.80 6.03
CA ALA A 208 -17.97 24.16 5.96
C ALA A 208 -17.02 24.51 7.12
N SER A 209 -16.81 23.59 8.07
CA SER A 209 -15.89 23.82 9.19
C SER A 209 -14.42 23.87 8.74
N PRO A 210 -13.55 24.56 9.50
CA PRO A 210 -12.12 24.61 9.20
C PRO A 210 -11.47 23.22 9.14
N VAL A 211 -10.45 23.09 8.27
CA VAL A 211 -9.66 21.86 8.11
C VAL A 211 -8.20 22.10 8.48
N PRO A 212 -7.46 21.07 8.92
CA PRO A 212 -6.02 21.20 9.15
C PRO A 212 -5.29 21.48 7.84
N THR A 213 -4.20 22.25 7.90
CA THR A 213 -3.32 22.42 6.75
C THR A 213 -2.40 21.21 6.62
N GLY A 214 -2.57 20.41 5.58
CA GLY A 214 -1.65 19.32 5.28
C GLY A 214 -0.28 19.85 4.83
N ILE A 215 0.79 19.13 5.18
CA ILE A 215 2.18 19.46 4.78
C ILE A 215 2.33 19.69 3.26
N GLY A 216 1.43 19.10 2.48
CA GLY A 216 1.41 19.23 1.04
C GLY A 216 0.83 20.53 0.51
N ALA A 217 -0.08 21.15 1.24
CA ALA A 217 -0.75 22.38 0.84
C ALA A 217 0.02 23.64 1.27
N VAL A 218 0.76 23.56 2.38
CA VAL A 218 1.50 24.67 3.02
C VAL A 218 2.16 25.60 2.01
N ALA A 219 3.07 25.10 1.17
CA ALA A 219 3.87 25.97 0.29
C ALA A 219 3.05 26.80 -0.71
N TYR A 220 1.86 26.33 -1.13
CA TYR A 220 0.99 27.11 -2.01
C TYR A 220 0.01 28.00 -1.23
N LEU A 221 -0.47 27.52 -0.07
CA LEU A 221 -1.29 28.33 0.84
C LEU A 221 -0.51 29.52 1.39
N ASP A 222 0.77 29.38 1.74
CA ASP A 222 1.63 30.49 2.18
C ASP A 222 1.68 31.60 1.12
N ARG A 223 1.72 31.23 -0.16
CA ARG A 223 1.74 32.18 -1.28
C ARG A 223 0.41 32.90 -1.44
N LEU A 224 -0.69 32.16 -1.36
CA LEU A 224 -2.03 32.75 -1.37
C LEU A 224 -2.22 33.68 -0.18
N GLN A 225 -1.82 33.25 1.02
CA GLN A 225 -1.89 34.02 2.26
C GLN A 225 -1.10 35.33 2.13
N GLN A 226 0.15 35.26 1.67
CA GLN A 226 1.00 36.44 1.49
C GLN A 226 0.41 37.39 0.44
N HIS A 227 -0.05 36.87 -0.70
CA HIS A 227 -0.62 37.68 -1.78
C HIS A 227 -1.92 38.38 -1.37
N LEU A 228 -2.76 37.68 -0.61
CA LEU A 228 -4.04 38.22 -0.10
C LEU A 228 -3.87 39.08 1.16
N GLY A 229 -2.69 39.08 1.79
CA GLY A 229 -2.43 39.82 3.02
C GLY A 229 -3.21 39.31 4.23
N LEU A 230 -3.33 37.98 4.36
CA LEU A 230 -4.12 37.32 5.41
C LEU A 230 -3.23 36.74 6.51
N ASP A 231 -3.82 36.50 7.69
CA ASP A 231 -3.04 36.12 8.88
C ASP A 231 -2.74 34.62 8.93
N ASN A 232 -3.61 33.79 8.34
CA ASN A 232 -3.52 32.33 8.42
C ASN A 232 -4.21 31.63 7.24
N HIS A 233 -3.99 30.32 7.13
CA HIS A 233 -4.55 29.49 6.07
C HIS A 233 -6.07 29.33 6.14
N GLN A 234 -6.69 29.43 7.32
CA GLN A 234 -8.15 29.35 7.45
C GLN A 234 -8.82 30.57 6.82
N GLN A 235 -8.36 31.78 7.15
CA GLN A 235 -8.80 33.01 6.49
C GLN A 235 -8.52 32.97 4.97
N THR A 236 -7.38 32.39 4.58
CA THR A 236 -7.02 32.20 3.17
C THR A 236 -8.02 31.29 2.45
N ALA A 237 -8.41 30.17 3.05
CA ALA A 237 -9.42 29.28 2.50
C ALA A 237 -10.79 29.96 2.36
N GLU A 238 -11.25 30.66 3.40
CA GLU A 238 -12.49 31.42 3.37
C GLU A 238 -12.50 32.47 2.25
N GLN A 239 -11.39 33.19 2.06
CA GLN A 239 -11.26 34.19 1.02
C GLN A 239 -11.26 33.56 -0.38
N MET A 240 -10.56 32.44 -0.57
CA MET A 240 -10.56 31.72 -1.86
C MET A 240 -11.95 31.20 -2.23
N ILE A 241 -12.74 30.74 -1.25
CA ILE A 241 -14.14 30.34 -1.48
C ILE A 241 -14.99 31.55 -1.92
N LYS A 242 -14.84 32.71 -1.26
CA LYS A 242 -15.54 33.95 -1.65
C LYS A 242 -15.17 34.42 -3.05
N LEU A 243 -13.93 34.18 -3.49
CA LEU A 243 -13.43 34.58 -4.80
C LEU A 243 -13.85 33.61 -5.93
N GLN A 244 -14.25 32.37 -5.60
CA GLN A 244 -14.60 31.36 -6.61
C GLN A 244 -15.67 31.83 -7.62
N PRO A 245 -16.79 32.47 -7.25
CA PRO A 245 -17.79 32.90 -8.23
C PRO A 245 -17.27 33.93 -9.24
N HIS A 246 -16.22 34.68 -8.88
CA HIS A 246 -15.57 35.63 -9.78
C HIS A 246 -14.63 34.92 -10.78
N TYR A 247 -13.76 34.04 -10.29
CA TYR A 247 -12.74 33.38 -11.12
C TYR A 247 -13.22 32.11 -11.83
N TRP A 248 -14.29 31.48 -11.34
CA TRP A 248 -14.85 30.27 -11.91
C TRP A 248 -16.37 30.15 -11.64
N PRO A 249 -17.21 31.02 -12.23
CA PRO A 249 -18.66 30.99 -12.05
C PRO A 249 -19.32 29.70 -12.57
N ALA A 250 -18.68 29.00 -13.50
CA ALA A 250 -19.16 27.76 -14.09
C ALA A 250 -18.74 26.49 -13.30
N ALA A 251 -18.20 26.64 -12.09
CA ALA A 251 -17.82 25.51 -11.25
C ALA A 251 -19.04 24.63 -10.92
N LYS A 252 -18.82 23.31 -10.81
CA LYS A 252 -19.86 22.31 -10.52
C LYS A 252 -20.63 22.60 -9.22
N ARG A 253 -19.92 23.09 -8.20
CA ARG A 253 -20.46 23.51 -6.90
C ARG A 253 -19.53 24.52 -6.23
N GLY A 254 -20.03 25.17 -5.18
CA GLY A 254 -19.21 25.97 -4.28
C GLY A 254 -18.13 25.11 -3.61
N PHE A 255 -16.94 25.69 -3.44
CA PHE A 255 -15.85 25.09 -2.68
C PHE A 255 -16.16 25.11 -1.19
N GLN A 256 -15.71 24.05 -0.52
CA GLN A 256 -15.63 23.91 0.93
C GLN A 256 -14.17 24.09 1.37
N PRO A 257 -13.89 24.33 2.67
CA PRO A 257 -12.51 24.50 3.15
C PRO A 257 -11.57 23.34 2.77
N ILE A 258 -12.07 22.11 2.76
CA ILE A 258 -11.32 20.93 2.29
C ILE A 258 -10.89 21.04 0.84
N ASP A 259 -11.72 21.61 -0.05
CA ASP A 259 -11.36 21.74 -1.47
C ASP A 259 -10.17 22.71 -1.61
N ILE A 260 -10.11 23.80 -0.84
CA ILE A 260 -9.00 24.75 -0.91
C ILE A 260 -7.69 24.12 -0.42
N GLU A 261 -7.71 23.39 0.71
CA GLU A 261 -6.53 22.68 1.21
C GLU A 261 -6.02 21.68 0.18
N TYR A 262 -6.92 20.83 -0.31
CA TYR A 262 -6.62 19.76 -1.22
C TYR A 262 -6.11 20.28 -2.58
N LEU A 263 -6.78 21.28 -3.15
CA LEU A 263 -6.39 21.89 -4.42
C LEU A 263 -5.08 22.67 -4.28
N SER A 264 -4.80 23.26 -3.12
CA SER A 264 -3.50 23.90 -2.87
C SER A 264 -2.37 22.87 -2.85
N CYS A 265 -2.62 21.67 -2.31
CA CYS A 265 -1.69 20.54 -2.40
C CYS A 265 -1.43 20.12 -3.86
N GLU A 266 -2.47 20.06 -4.70
CA GLU A 266 -2.37 19.77 -6.14
C GLU A 266 -1.67 20.89 -6.92
N CYS A 267 -2.00 22.16 -6.65
CA CYS A 267 -1.33 23.33 -7.23
C CYS A 267 0.15 23.31 -6.90
N ARG A 268 0.52 23.07 -5.64
CA ARG A 268 1.92 22.88 -5.25
C ARG A 268 2.59 21.79 -6.08
N LYS A 269 1.96 20.63 -6.28
CA LYS A 269 2.54 19.56 -7.13
C LYS A 269 2.74 20.02 -8.57
N TYR A 270 1.75 20.72 -9.13
CA TYR A 270 1.77 21.22 -10.51
C TYR A 270 2.92 22.21 -10.70
N TYR A 271 2.96 23.21 -9.83
CA TYR A 271 3.96 24.26 -9.85
C TYR A 271 5.36 23.81 -9.45
N SER A 272 5.53 22.68 -8.74
CA SER A 272 6.85 22.06 -8.59
C SER A 272 7.41 21.49 -9.91
N TYR A 273 6.56 21.08 -10.86
CA TYR A 273 7.03 20.73 -12.21
C TYR A 273 7.41 21.97 -13.01
N VAL A 274 6.61 23.04 -12.91
CA VAL A 274 6.93 24.34 -13.52
C VAL A 274 8.27 24.88 -12.99
N ASN A 275 8.50 24.77 -11.69
CA ASN A 275 9.72 25.21 -11.02
C ASN A 275 10.92 24.25 -11.19
N GLY A 276 10.73 23.10 -11.85
CA GLY A 276 11.79 22.10 -12.03
C GLY A 276 12.22 21.36 -10.76
N THR A 277 11.58 21.59 -9.61
CA THR A 277 11.86 20.91 -8.33
C THR A 277 11.26 19.50 -8.28
N LYS A 278 10.47 19.11 -9.29
CA LYS A 278 9.87 17.78 -9.43
C LYS A 278 10.04 17.23 -10.85
N GLN A 279 10.28 15.93 -10.95
CA GLN A 279 10.48 15.21 -12.22
C GLN A 279 9.42 14.13 -12.46
N PHE A 280 9.16 13.81 -13.74
CA PHE A 280 8.24 12.73 -14.18
C PHE A 280 8.90 11.34 -14.06
N SER A 281 9.26 10.93 -12.85
CA SER A 281 9.93 9.65 -12.59
C SER A 281 9.25 8.85 -11.47
N GLY A 282 9.42 7.53 -11.50
CA GLY A 282 8.87 6.60 -10.51
C GLY A 282 7.37 6.80 -10.26
N LYS A 283 6.97 6.95 -9.00
CA LYS A 283 5.56 7.16 -8.60
C LYS A 283 4.94 8.47 -9.12
N ASN A 284 5.74 9.45 -9.55
CA ASN A 284 5.25 10.75 -10.01
C ASN A 284 4.81 10.72 -11.48
N ARG A 285 5.26 9.73 -12.26
CA ARG A 285 4.84 9.57 -13.65
C ARG A 285 3.44 9.01 -13.73
N PHE A 286 2.58 9.70 -14.46
CA PHE A 286 1.23 9.24 -14.76
C PHE A 286 1.26 8.30 -15.95
N HIS A 287 0.57 7.17 -15.77
CA HIS A 287 0.27 6.22 -16.83
C HIS A 287 -1.24 6.00 -16.79
N PRO A 288 -1.97 6.28 -17.89
CA PRO A 288 -3.39 6.00 -17.97
C PRO A 288 -3.71 4.59 -17.48
N ASN A 289 -4.72 4.46 -16.63
CA ASN A 289 -5.19 3.19 -16.07
C ASN A 289 -4.21 2.41 -15.17
N ALA A 290 -3.05 2.99 -14.80
CA ALA A 290 -2.11 2.37 -13.87
C ALA A 290 -2.01 3.13 -12.53
N GLY A 291 -2.06 2.38 -11.42
CA GLY A 291 -1.81 2.90 -10.08
C GLY A 291 -0.36 3.39 -9.88
N ALA A 292 -0.09 4.03 -8.74
CA ALA A 292 1.29 4.24 -8.30
C ALA A 292 1.86 2.89 -7.84
N ARG A 293 3.17 2.69 -8.03
CA ARG A 293 3.84 1.39 -7.91
C ARG A 293 5.05 1.53 -7.00
N LEU A 294 5.20 0.64 -6.01
CA LEU A 294 6.37 0.63 -5.14
C LEU A 294 7.42 -0.29 -5.73
N LEU A 295 8.37 0.29 -6.47
CA LEU A 295 9.42 -0.48 -7.11
C LEU A 295 10.42 -1.00 -6.05
N PHE A 296 10.74 -2.29 -6.14
CA PHE A 296 11.94 -2.89 -5.59
C PHE A 296 12.85 -3.24 -6.76
N ASP A 297 14.04 -2.63 -6.78
CA ASP A 297 15.05 -2.89 -7.78
C ASP A 297 16.42 -2.97 -7.11
N ILE A 298 17.35 -3.61 -7.79
CA ILE A 298 18.75 -3.70 -7.36
C ILE A 298 19.59 -2.72 -8.17
N THR A 299 20.81 -2.44 -7.70
CA THR A 299 21.79 -1.70 -8.51
C THR A 299 22.05 -2.48 -9.79
N ALA A 300 22.04 -1.79 -10.93
CA ALA A 300 22.28 -2.39 -12.23
C ALA A 300 23.55 -3.25 -12.21
N SER A 301 23.39 -4.52 -12.55
CA SER A 301 24.47 -5.45 -12.80
C SER A 301 24.24 -6.06 -14.18
N SER A 302 25.32 -6.36 -14.91
CA SER A 302 25.26 -7.13 -16.15
C SER A 302 25.85 -8.52 -15.92
N PRO A 303 25.22 -9.35 -15.08
CA PRO A 303 25.75 -10.67 -14.80
C PRO A 303 25.68 -11.52 -16.07
N ALA A 304 26.77 -12.23 -16.37
CA ALA A 304 26.74 -13.33 -17.31
C ALA A 304 25.69 -14.35 -16.84
N GLN A 305 25.07 -15.05 -17.79
CA GLN A 305 24.16 -16.13 -17.44
C GLN A 305 24.94 -17.23 -16.71
N THR A 306 24.55 -17.50 -15.47
CA THR A 306 25.20 -18.50 -14.61
C THR A 306 24.15 -19.44 -14.05
N GLN A 307 24.39 -20.74 -14.19
CA GLN A 307 23.62 -21.76 -13.51
C GLN A 307 24.41 -22.22 -12.30
N SER A 308 23.88 -21.96 -11.11
CA SER A 308 24.43 -22.44 -9.85
C SER A 308 24.24 -23.95 -9.69
N GLN A 309 24.90 -24.56 -8.71
CA GLN A 309 24.64 -25.93 -8.21
C GLN A 309 23.60 -25.96 -7.07
N ILE A 310 22.93 -24.83 -6.84
CA ILE A 310 21.94 -24.64 -5.78
C ILE A 310 20.65 -25.35 -6.16
N GLN A 311 20.18 -26.23 -5.28
CA GLN A 311 18.92 -26.94 -5.35
C GLN A 311 17.90 -26.24 -4.43
N VAL A 312 16.72 -25.92 -4.94
CA VAL A 312 15.66 -25.31 -4.12
C VAL A 312 14.67 -26.37 -3.66
N ILE A 313 14.35 -26.41 -2.36
CA ILE A 313 13.18 -27.10 -1.84
C ILE A 313 12.05 -26.08 -1.71
N ALA A 314 11.19 -26.02 -2.72
CA ALA A 314 10.13 -25.03 -2.84
C ALA A 314 8.77 -25.58 -2.40
N GLY A 315 7.83 -24.68 -2.09
CA GLY A 315 6.43 -25.04 -1.86
C GLY A 315 5.68 -24.01 -1.03
N GLY A 316 4.36 -24.08 -1.03
CA GLY A 316 3.53 -23.21 -0.19
C GLY A 316 3.78 -23.40 1.33
N PRO A 317 3.17 -22.55 2.17
CA PRO A 317 3.11 -22.81 3.60
C PRO A 317 2.59 -24.23 3.86
N CYS A 318 3.27 -24.94 4.76
CA CYS A 318 2.86 -26.27 5.26
C CYS A 318 2.86 -27.43 4.27
N SER A 319 3.85 -27.43 3.37
CA SER A 319 4.22 -28.59 2.55
C SER A 319 5.27 -29.53 3.20
N GLY A 320 5.79 -29.15 4.38
CA GLY A 320 6.82 -29.93 5.10
C GLY A 320 8.26 -29.68 4.65
N LYS A 321 8.54 -28.55 3.97
CA LYS A 321 9.89 -28.13 3.53
C LYS A 321 10.94 -28.24 4.62
N THR A 322 10.69 -27.57 5.75
CA THR A 322 11.62 -27.50 6.87
C THR A 322 12.02 -28.90 7.38
N SER A 323 11.08 -29.83 7.46
CA SER A 323 11.37 -31.22 7.88
C SER A 323 12.22 -31.98 6.85
N LEU A 324 11.97 -31.78 5.55
CA LEU A 324 12.78 -32.40 4.50
C LEU A 324 14.20 -31.82 4.47
N LEU A 325 14.34 -30.52 4.68
CA LEU A 325 15.64 -29.85 4.75
C LEU A 325 16.45 -30.27 5.97
N GLN A 326 15.81 -30.45 7.12
CA GLN A 326 16.46 -31.04 8.30
C GLN A 326 16.97 -32.46 8.00
N ALA A 327 16.21 -33.27 7.25
CA ALA A 327 16.65 -34.60 6.83
C ALA A 327 17.82 -34.55 5.83
N LEU A 328 17.82 -33.63 4.88
CA LEU A 328 18.94 -33.39 3.96
C LEU A 328 20.22 -32.97 4.71
N ALA A 329 20.09 -32.08 5.70
CA ALA A 329 21.20 -31.68 6.56
C ALA A 329 21.74 -32.87 7.38
N ALA A 330 20.86 -33.68 7.96
CA ALA A 330 21.23 -34.89 8.69
C ALA A 330 21.91 -35.95 7.81
N ALA A 331 21.60 -35.97 6.51
CA ALA A 331 22.26 -36.80 5.51
C ALA A 331 23.62 -36.22 5.03
N GLY A 332 24.07 -35.10 5.59
CA GLY A 332 25.38 -34.50 5.31
C GLY A 332 25.39 -33.46 4.19
N HIS A 333 24.24 -33.08 3.63
CA HIS A 333 24.18 -32.01 2.64
C HIS A 333 24.23 -30.62 3.30
N ARG A 334 24.85 -29.66 2.62
CA ARG A 334 24.79 -28.25 3.01
C ARG A 334 23.38 -27.71 2.78
N VAL A 335 22.80 -27.10 3.81
CA VAL A 335 21.46 -26.51 3.78
C VAL A 335 21.52 -25.07 4.26
N GLU A 336 20.97 -24.16 3.47
CA GLU A 336 20.78 -22.76 3.83
C GLU A 336 19.33 -22.54 4.33
N PRO A 337 19.15 -21.95 5.53
CA PRO A 337 17.83 -21.77 6.15
C PRO A 337 16.99 -20.68 5.49
N GLU A 338 15.68 -20.64 5.84
CA GLU A 338 14.75 -19.59 5.39
C GLU A 338 15.15 -18.20 5.92
N THR A 339 15.40 -17.25 5.01
CA THR A 339 15.80 -15.88 5.35
C THR A 339 14.80 -15.15 6.24
N ALA A 340 13.50 -15.33 5.99
CA ALA A 340 12.45 -14.71 6.81
C ALA A 340 12.43 -15.25 8.24
N GLU A 341 12.71 -16.54 8.44
CA GLU A 341 12.81 -17.15 9.77
C GLU A 341 14.07 -16.66 10.48
N CYS A 342 15.22 -16.62 9.80
CA CYS A 342 16.45 -16.06 10.36
C CYS A 342 16.27 -14.60 10.81
N ALA A 343 15.66 -13.76 9.97
CA ALA A 343 15.38 -12.37 10.31
C ALA A 343 14.46 -12.26 11.55
N LEU A 344 13.43 -13.12 11.62
CA LEU A 344 12.50 -13.14 12.76
C LEU A 344 13.21 -13.53 14.06
N GLN A 345 14.02 -14.59 14.02
CA GLN A 345 14.78 -15.08 15.17
C GLN A 345 15.78 -14.04 15.68
N GLN A 346 16.47 -13.33 14.78
CA GLN A 346 17.33 -12.21 15.14
C GLN A 346 16.55 -11.09 15.83
N GLY A 347 15.35 -10.76 15.33
CA GLY A 347 14.49 -9.78 15.97
C GLY A 347 14.02 -10.20 17.36
N LEU A 348 13.64 -11.47 17.54
CA LEU A 348 13.28 -12.03 18.84
C LEU A 348 14.46 -11.97 19.83
N ALA A 349 15.67 -12.33 19.38
CA ALA A 349 16.89 -12.20 20.18
C ALA A 349 17.21 -10.74 20.55
N SER A 350 16.80 -9.77 19.72
CA SER A 350 16.89 -8.33 20.02
C SER A 350 15.76 -7.77 20.90
N GLY A 351 14.87 -8.63 21.41
CA GLY A 351 13.75 -8.24 22.29
C GLY A 351 12.51 -7.72 21.56
N ARG A 352 12.43 -7.86 20.24
CA ARG A 352 11.26 -7.46 19.44
C ARG A 352 10.37 -8.66 19.16
N SER A 353 9.10 -8.57 19.50
CA SER A 353 8.10 -9.61 19.20
C SER A 353 7.91 -9.82 17.69
N ALA A 354 7.41 -10.99 17.30
CA ALA A 354 7.07 -11.29 15.91
C ALA A 354 6.01 -10.31 15.34
N HIS A 355 5.10 -9.84 16.18
CA HIS A 355 4.07 -8.87 15.82
C HIS A 355 4.70 -7.50 15.49
N GLU A 356 5.57 -6.98 16.37
CA GLU A 356 6.24 -5.70 16.16
C GLU A 356 7.09 -5.69 14.88
N GLN A 357 7.73 -6.80 14.54
CA GLN A 357 8.55 -6.92 13.34
C GLN A 357 7.74 -6.91 12.04
N ARG A 358 6.47 -7.36 12.08
CA ARG A 358 5.60 -7.51 10.90
C ARG A 358 4.50 -6.45 10.79
N VAL A 359 4.55 -5.44 11.66
CA VAL A 359 3.52 -4.41 11.74
C VAL A 359 3.37 -3.61 10.43
N ASP A 360 4.49 -3.44 9.70
CA ASP A 360 4.51 -2.94 8.33
C ASP A 360 4.92 -4.08 7.37
N PRO A 361 3.96 -4.72 6.68
CA PRO A 361 4.25 -5.84 5.80
C PRO A 361 5.07 -5.45 4.56
N VAL A 362 4.96 -4.20 4.09
CA VAL A 362 5.73 -3.72 2.93
C VAL A 362 7.20 -3.58 3.33
N GLN A 363 7.46 -2.92 4.45
CA GLN A 363 8.82 -2.75 4.96
C GLN A 363 9.45 -4.10 5.28
N TRP A 364 8.70 -4.99 5.94
CA TRP A 364 9.13 -6.35 6.23
C TRP A 364 9.55 -7.07 4.95
N GLN A 365 8.70 -7.08 3.91
CA GLN A 365 9.03 -7.80 2.67
C GLN A 365 10.20 -7.16 1.90
N ARG A 366 10.33 -5.82 1.89
CA ARG A 366 11.51 -5.16 1.32
C ARG A 366 12.81 -5.57 2.02
N HIS A 367 12.76 -5.72 3.35
CA HIS A 367 13.90 -6.17 4.13
C HIS A 367 14.29 -7.61 3.76
N ILE A 368 13.32 -8.54 3.71
CA ILE A 368 13.56 -9.93 3.31
C ILE A 368 14.11 -10.01 1.88
N MET A 369 13.52 -9.31 0.91
CA MET A 369 14.03 -9.26 -0.46
C MET A 369 15.48 -8.73 -0.54
N THR A 370 15.87 -7.80 0.33
CA THR A 370 17.25 -7.29 0.37
C THR A 370 18.21 -8.36 0.89
N LEU A 371 17.84 -9.03 1.98
CA LEU A 371 18.64 -10.10 2.57
C LEU A 371 18.77 -11.29 1.61
N ASP A 372 17.68 -11.71 0.96
CA ASP A 372 17.69 -12.81 -0.01
C ASP A 372 18.53 -12.50 -1.24
N HIS A 373 18.52 -11.23 -1.71
CA HIS A 373 19.36 -10.83 -2.83
C HIS A 373 20.83 -10.96 -2.44
N GLN A 374 21.21 -10.44 -1.27
CA GLN A 374 22.58 -10.53 -0.76
C GLN A 374 23.02 -11.98 -0.55
N LEU A 375 22.16 -12.82 0.04
CA LEU A 375 22.42 -14.23 0.26
C LEU A 375 22.63 -14.95 -1.07
N PHE A 376 21.66 -14.85 -1.99
CA PHE A 376 21.77 -15.56 -3.27
C PHE A 376 22.96 -15.05 -4.09
N ASP A 377 23.32 -13.77 -3.98
CA ASP A 377 24.50 -13.23 -4.66
C ASP A 377 25.82 -13.80 -4.12
N GLN A 378 25.91 -14.03 -2.81
CA GLN A 378 27.11 -14.52 -2.13
C GLN A 378 27.26 -16.05 -2.11
N LEU A 379 26.18 -16.81 -2.31
CA LEU A 379 26.26 -18.27 -2.31
C LEU A 379 27.16 -18.79 -3.45
N PRO A 380 28.00 -19.81 -3.18
CA PRO A 380 28.86 -20.39 -4.20
C PRO A 380 28.02 -21.04 -5.31
N SER A 381 28.41 -20.81 -6.56
CA SER A 381 27.69 -21.34 -7.72
C SER A 381 28.11 -22.76 -8.09
N ASP A 382 29.23 -23.24 -7.59
CA ASP A 382 29.88 -24.51 -7.95
C ASP A 382 29.75 -25.60 -6.87
N GLU A 383 29.22 -25.28 -5.69
CA GLU A 383 28.95 -26.23 -4.60
C GLU A 383 27.50 -26.71 -4.59
N LEU A 384 27.30 -28.02 -4.43
CA LEU A 384 25.98 -28.59 -4.19
C LEU A 384 25.45 -28.11 -2.82
N LEU A 385 24.37 -27.34 -2.83
CA LEU A 385 23.69 -26.88 -1.63
C LEU A 385 22.17 -26.83 -1.81
N PHE A 386 21.44 -27.01 -0.72
CA PHE A 386 19.99 -26.92 -0.67
C PHE A 386 19.56 -25.62 0.03
N THR A 387 18.43 -25.04 -0.39
CA THR A 387 17.85 -23.86 0.27
C THR A 387 16.35 -24.03 0.54
N ASP A 388 15.89 -23.52 1.70
CA ASP A 388 14.48 -23.44 2.11
C ASP A 388 13.71 -22.31 1.42
N THR A 389 14.41 -21.37 0.79
CA THR A 389 13.76 -20.22 0.14
C THR A 389 14.52 -19.79 -1.08
N SER A 390 13.82 -19.78 -2.21
CA SER A 390 14.32 -19.10 -3.39
C SER A 390 13.89 -17.64 -3.42
N PHE A 391 14.67 -16.82 -4.13
CA PHE A 391 14.25 -15.46 -4.45
C PHE A 391 12.94 -15.42 -5.24
N ILE A 392 12.63 -16.48 -6.00
CA ILE A 392 11.36 -16.62 -6.74
C ILE A 392 10.17 -16.70 -5.78
N GLU A 393 10.29 -17.39 -4.65
CA GLU A 393 9.26 -17.41 -3.61
C GLU A 393 9.14 -16.05 -2.93
N THR A 394 10.26 -15.43 -2.57
CA THR A 394 10.30 -14.09 -1.98
C THR A 394 9.65 -13.04 -2.90
N LEU A 395 9.79 -13.21 -4.21
CA LEU A 395 9.12 -12.38 -5.23
C LEU A 395 7.59 -12.41 -5.10
N VAL A 396 7.01 -13.59 -4.84
CA VAL A 396 5.57 -13.77 -4.68
C VAL A 396 5.10 -12.99 -3.46
N PHE A 397 5.77 -13.15 -2.32
CA PHE A 397 5.43 -12.42 -1.10
C PHE A 397 5.60 -10.90 -1.25
N GLY A 398 6.66 -10.46 -1.96
CA GLY A 398 6.86 -9.05 -2.29
C GLY A 398 5.70 -8.47 -3.12
N ARG A 399 5.28 -9.18 -4.17
CA ARG A 399 4.13 -8.78 -5.00
C ARG A 399 2.83 -8.72 -4.20
N ARG A 400 2.57 -9.71 -3.34
CA ARG A 400 1.39 -9.71 -2.45
C ARG A 400 1.39 -8.58 -1.44
N ALA A 401 2.56 -8.12 -1.00
CA ALA A 401 2.71 -6.91 -0.19
C ALA A 401 2.57 -5.61 -1.00
N GLY A 402 2.47 -5.69 -2.34
CA GLY A 402 2.31 -4.56 -3.25
C GLY A 402 3.62 -3.97 -3.78
N LEU A 403 4.73 -4.73 -3.72
CA LEU A 403 5.98 -4.39 -4.38
C LEU A 403 5.96 -4.79 -5.85
N GLU A 404 6.48 -3.92 -6.71
CA GLU A 404 6.75 -4.22 -8.11
C GLU A 404 8.22 -4.51 -8.33
N ILE A 405 8.50 -5.32 -9.34
CA ILE A 405 9.84 -5.78 -9.66
C ILE A 405 10.47 -4.83 -10.67
N GLY A 406 11.62 -4.27 -10.31
CA GLY A 406 12.40 -3.41 -11.18
C GLY A 406 13.12 -4.17 -12.31
N PRO A 407 13.49 -3.45 -13.39
CA PRO A 407 14.09 -4.06 -14.56
C PRO A 407 15.44 -4.71 -14.27
N ASN A 408 16.27 -4.15 -13.37
CA ASN A 408 17.58 -4.72 -13.06
C ASN A 408 17.43 -6.03 -12.28
N LEU A 409 16.48 -6.08 -11.35
CA LEU A 409 16.16 -7.29 -10.60
C LEU A 409 15.59 -8.40 -11.51
N ASP A 410 14.64 -8.06 -12.40
CA ASP A 410 14.09 -9.03 -13.36
C ASP A 410 15.20 -9.61 -14.26
N GLN A 411 16.10 -8.76 -14.76
CA GLN A 411 17.25 -9.19 -15.54
C GLN A 411 18.18 -10.11 -14.72
N TRP A 412 18.51 -9.74 -13.49
CA TRP A 412 19.37 -10.53 -12.62
C TRP A 412 18.78 -11.92 -12.34
N LEU A 413 17.48 -12.02 -12.07
CA LEU A 413 16.77 -13.31 -11.88
C LEU A 413 16.78 -14.20 -13.12
N ARG A 414 16.84 -13.61 -14.33
CA ARG A 414 16.98 -14.36 -15.58
C ARG A 414 18.40 -14.84 -15.82
N CYS A 415 19.41 -14.12 -15.34
CA CYS A 415 20.81 -14.48 -15.49
C CYS A 415 21.32 -15.47 -14.44
N LYS A 416 21.04 -15.26 -13.15
CA LYS A 416 21.51 -16.14 -12.06
C LYS A 416 20.45 -17.19 -11.72
N ARG A 417 20.71 -18.44 -12.09
CA ARG A 417 19.71 -19.52 -12.08
C ARG A 417 20.01 -20.60 -11.04
N TYR A 418 18.97 -21.13 -10.40
CA TYR A 418 19.05 -22.36 -9.62
C TYR A 418 19.27 -23.58 -10.54
N LYS A 419 19.93 -24.63 -10.05
CA LYS A 419 20.14 -25.89 -10.79
C LYS A 419 18.82 -26.63 -10.99
N ARG A 420 18.09 -26.86 -9.89
CA ARG A 420 16.78 -27.54 -9.86
C ARG A 420 15.89 -26.94 -8.80
N VAL A 421 14.59 -27.13 -8.99
CA VAL A 421 13.55 -26.73 -8.04
C VAL A 421 12.69 -27.96 -7.77
N PHE A 422 12.73 -28.45 -6.53
CA PHE A 422 11.90 -29.53 -6.03
C PHE A 422 10.68 -28.91 -5.35
N PHE A 423 9.48 -29.15 -5.89
CA PHE A 423 8.26 -28.52 -5.39
C PHE A 423 7.45 -29.51 -4.56
N LEU A 424 7.18 -29.15 -3.30
CA LEU A 424 6.35 -29.93 -2.38
C LEU A 424 4.94 -29.34 -2.37
N GLU A 425 3.96 -30.18 -2.71
CA GLU A 425 2.55 -29.79 -2.62
C GLU A 425 2.12 -29.63 -1.14
N PRO A 426 1.13 -28.77 -0.84
CA PRO A 426 0.65 -28.56 0.53
C PRO A 426 0.08 -29.84 1.17
N LEU A 427 0.31 -30.03 2.48
CA LEU A 427 -0.29 -31.12 3.24
C LEU A 427 -1.74 -30.81 3.64
N ASP A 428 -2.57 -31.84 3.80
CA ASP A 428 -4.01 -31.67 4.09
C ASP A 428 -4.33 -31.14 5.49
N HIS A 429 -3.42 -31.31 6.45
CA HIS A 429 -3.67 -31.07 7.88
C HIS A 429 -2.99 -29.78 8.40
N TYR A 430 -3.19 -28.67 7.69
CA TYR A 430 -2.62 -27.38 8.10
C TYR A 430 -3.29 -26.83 9.37
N GLN A 431 -2.46 -26.49 10.36
CA GLN A 431 -2.84 -25.68 11.52
C GLN A 431 -1.98 -24.41 11.57
N GLN A 432 -2.61 -23.28 11.87
CA GLN A 432 -1.94 -21.99 12.09
C GLN A 432 -1.00 -22.07 13.31
N SER A 433 0.05 -21.26 13.31
CA SER A 433 0.99 -21.14 14.43
C SER A 433 1.25 -19.67 14.77
N SER A 434 1.99 -19.41 15.85
CA SER A 434 2.44 -18.06 16.20
C SER A 434 3.38 -17.44 15.14
N VAL A 435 3.90 -18.25 14.21
CA VAL A 435 4.82 -17.83 13.16
C VAL A 435 4.13 -17.74 11.78
N ARG A 436 3.13 -18.60 11.51
CA ARG A 436 2.36 -18.64 10.26
C ARG A 436 0.89 -18.38 10.52
N LEU A 437 0.43 -17.21 10.06
CA LEU A 437 -0.89 -16.64 10.36
C LEU A 437 -1.90 -16.86 9.22
N GLU A 438 -1.45 -17.39 8.08
CA GLU A 438 -2.27 -17.54 6.87
C GLU A 438 -3.41 -18.54 7.08
N SER A 439 -4.54 -18.34 6.40
CA SER A 439 -5.58 -19.37 6.29
C SER A 439 -5.13 -20.51 5.35
N ARG A 440 -5.76 -21.70 5.46
CA ARG A 440 -5.50 -22.83 4.54
C ARG A 440 -5.72 -22.43 3.07
N HIS A 441 -6.75 -21.62 2.82
CA HIS A 441 -7.06 -21.10 1.51
C HIS A 441 -5.94 -20.21 0.97
N LEU A 442 -5.48 -19.24 1.78
CA LEU A 442 -4.36 -18.37 1.42
C LEU A 442 -3.07 -19.17 1.15
N ALA A 443 -2.78 -20.20 1.95
CA ALA A 443 -1.63 -21.07 1.72
C ALA A 443 -1.69 -21.80 0.36
N GLN A 444 -2.87 -22.27 -0.06
CA GLN A 444 -3.07 -22.91 -1.38
C GLN A 444 -2.91 -21.92 -2.53
N GLN A 445 -3.45 -20.70 -2.39
CA GLN A 445 -3.28 -19.63 -3.37
C GLN A 445 -1.80 -19.28 -3.55
N ILE A 446 -1.08 -19.07 -2.44
CA ILE A 446 0.37 -18.80 -2.45
C ILE A 446 1.13 -19.95 -3.11
N SER A 447 0.81 -21.21 -2.81
CA SER A 447 1.43 -22.38 -3.45
C SER A 447 1.27 -22.35 -4.98
N THR A 448 0.05 -22.01 -5.46
CA THR A 448 -0.25 -21.89 -6.88
C THR A 448 0.53 -20.74 -7.53
N GLU A 449 0.57 -19.58 -6.86
CA GLU A 449 1.32 -18.40 -7.31
C GLU A 449 2.82 -18.67 -7.41
N ILE A 450 3.42 -19.35 -6.42
CA ILE A 450 4.83 -19.77 -6.44
C ILE A 450 5.09 -20.66 -7.66
N LYS A 451 4.29 -21.71 -7.84
CA LYS A 451 4.45 -22.66 -8.97
C LYS A 451 4.36 -21.94 -10.32
N SER A 452 3.38 -21.04 -10.47
CA SER A 452 3.23 -20.23 -11.69
C SER A 452 4.40 -19.27 -11.91
N THR A 453 4.97 -18.70 -10.84
CA THR A 453 6.08 -17.76 -10.92
C THR A 453 7.38 -18.46 -11.34
N TYR A 454 7.64 -19.68 -10.86
CA TYR A 454 8.74 -20.49 -11.39
C TYR A 454 8.62 -20.72 -12.89
N ALA A 455 7.43 -21.08 -13.38
CA ALA A 455 7.17 -21.26 -14.80
C ALA A 455 7.40 -19.96 -15.60
N GLN A 456 6.99 -18.79 -15.08
CA GLN A 456 7.23 -17.48 -15.70
C GLN A 456 8.72 -17.16 -15.86
N TYR A 457 9.56 -17.59 -14.91
CA TYR A 457 11.01 -17.46 -15.00
C TYR A 457 11.65 -18.63 -15.76
N GLY A 458 10.88 -19.55 -16.33
CA GLY A 458 11.38 -20.65 -17.16
C GLY A 458 12.05 -21.76 -16.36
N TYR A 459 11.58 -22.05 -15.14
CA TYR A 459 11.98 -23.24 -14.39
C TYR A 459 11.00 -24.38 -14.64
N ASP A 460 11.53 -25.57 -14.91
CA ASP A 460 10.79 -26.83 -14.87
C ASP A 460 10.84 -27.38 -13.44
N VAL A 461 9.73 -27.27 -12.72
CA VAL A 461 9.65 -27.71 -11.31
C VAL A 461 9.49 -29.23 -11.23
N ILE A 462 10.27 -29.87 -10.36
CA ILE A 462 10.21 -31.31 -10.08
C ILE A 462 9.23 -31.52 -8.94
N ALA A 463 8.05 -32.05 -9.23
CA ALA A 463 7.07 -32.35 -8.20
C ALA A 463 7.57 -33.50 -7.31
N VAL A 464 7.72 -33.24 -6.01
CA VAL A 464 8.09 -34.26 -5.03
C VAL A 464 6.82 -34.99 -4.58
N PRO A 465 6.73 -36.32 -4.74
CA PRO A 465 5.57 -37.08 -4.32
C PRO A 465 5.27 -36.92 -2.82
N ALA A 466 3.98 -36.90 -2.48
CA ALA A 466 3.57 -37.00 -1.09
C ALA A 466 3.98 -38.37 -0.51
N GLY A 467 4.54 -38.38 0.69
CA GLY A 467 5.08 -39.58 1.32
C GLY A 467 5.78 -39.29 2.64
N SER A 468 6.47 -40.29 3.18
CA SER A 468 7.27 -40.09 4.40
C SER A 468 8.44 -39.14 4.12
N ILE A 469 9.09 -38.64 5.18
CA ILE A 469 10.30 -37.83 5.03
C ILE A 469 11.43 -38.65 4.37
N ALA A 470 11.54 -39.94 4.68
CA ALA A 470 12.51 -40.84 4.07
C ALA A 470 12.28 -40.99 2.57
N ASP A 471 11.04 -41.27 2.14
CA ASP A 471 10.71 -41.43 0.70
C ASP A 471 11.03 -40.16 -0.09
N ARG A 472 10.74 -38.99 0.50
CA ARG A 472 11.01 -37.69 -0.13
C ARG A 472 12.51 -37.38 -0.20
N LEU A 473 13.27 -37.73 0.85
CA LEU A 473 14.73 -37.60 0.87
C LEU A 473 15.37 -38.48 -0.21
N ASP A 474 14.95 -39.74 -0.30
CA ASP A 474 15.43 -40.68 -1.32
C ASP A 474 15.11 -40.19 -2.73
N PHE A 475 13.89 -39.68 -2.94
CA PHE A 475 13.50 -39.08 -4.22
C PHE A 475 14.40 -37.91 -4.61
N VAL A 476 14.62 -36.94 -3.71
CA VAL A 476 15.45 -35.75 -3.99
C VAL A 476 16.92 -36.14 -4.25
N THR A 477 17.47 -37.06 -3.46
CA THR A 477 18.89 -37.48 -3.58
C THR A 477 19.18 -38.24 -4.87
N GLN A 478 18.21 -39.01 -5.41
CA GLN A 478 18.36 -39.69 -6.71
C GLN A 478 18.62 -38.72 -7.88
N PHE A 479 18.06 -37.50 -7.84
CA PHE A 479 18.31 -36.45 -8.86
C PHE A 479 19.71 -35.83 -8.74
N ILE A 480 20.38 -36.02 -7.61
CA ILE A 480 21.76 -35.59 -7.41
C ILE A 480 22.71 -36.68 -7.91
N SER A 481 22.46 -37.94 -7.53
CA SER A 481 23.35 -39.08 -7.81
C SER A 481 23.43 -39.46 -9.29
N THR A 482 22.41 -39.15 -10.09
CA THR A 482 22.35 -39.48 -11.53
C THR A 482 23.27 -38.64 -12.43
N GLU A 483 24.04 -37.70 -11.87
CA GLU A 483 25.06 -36.90 -12.58
C GLU A 483 26.51 -37.26 -12.18
N SER A 484 26.73 -38.40 -11.49
CA SER A 484 28.09 -38.88 -11.13
C SER A 484 28.74 -39.71 -12.24
#